data_AF-A0AAV2PXK3-F1
#
_entry.id   AF-A0AAV2PXK3-F1
#
_cell.length_a   1.000
_cell.length_b   1.000
_cell.length_c   1.000
_cell.angle_alpha   90.00
_cell.angle_beta   90.00
_cell.angle_gamma   90.00
#
_symmetry.space_group_name_H-M   'P 1'
#
loop_
_entity.id
_entity.type
_entity.pdbx_description
1 polymer ?
#
loop_
_entity_poly.entity_id
_entity_poly.type
_entity_poly.pdbx_seq_one_letter_code
_entity_poly.pdbx_strand_id
1 'polypeptide(L)'
;GISEEPPREDLTLLVMQWGQFLDHDLTHTPEYASDDDGDSTNPMECCEFGRMHDSTVEDNCRPINVSTLDDNCRPIDVSNDPIFRGAGRCCMHFVRSLVASKGCLTGSLG
;
A
#
# COMPACT_ATOMS: atom_id res chain seq x y z
N GLY A 1 10.18 -15.29 18.09
CA GLY A 1 11.52 -14.67 18.06
C GLY A 1 11.86 -14.40 16.62
N ILE A 2 12.34 -13.21 16.30
CA ILE A 2 12.80 -12.89 14.95
C ILE A 2 14.08 -13.71 14.74
N SER A 3 14.08 -14.61 13.77
CA SER A 3 15.30 -15.27 13.31
C SER A 3 16.09 -14.26 12.48
N GLU A 4 17.26 -13.85 12.95
CA GLU A 4 18.18 -13.09 12.12
C GLU A 4 18.79 -14.01 11.06
N GLU A 5 18.70 -13.60 9.79
CA GLU A 5 19.47 -14.24 8.74
C GLU A 5 20.93 -13.80 8.86
N PRO A 6 21.91 -14.72 8.85
CA PRO A 6 23.31 -14.35 8.95
C PRO A 6 23.76 -13.53 7.72
N PRO A 7 24.81 -12.69 7.87
CA PRO A 7 25.36 -11.93 6.76
C PRO A 7 25.80 -12.86 5.62
N ARG A 8 25.63 -12.38 4.39
CA ARG A 8 26.17 -13.04 3.20
C ARG A 8 27.64 -12.69 3.07
N GLU A 9 28.51 -13.65 3.38
CA GLU A 9 29.97 -13.48 3.30
C GLU A 9 30.48 -13.25 1.86
N ASP A 10 29.67 -13.60 0.86
CA ASP A 10 29.96 -13.47 -0.56
C ASP A 10 29.48 -12.15 -1.19
N LEU A 11 28.72 -11.33 -0.45
CA LEU A 11 28.09 -10.13 -0.96
C LEU A 11 28.35 -8.94 -0.04
N THR A 12 28.78 -7.83 -0.63
CA THR A 12 28.82 -6.56 0.08
C THR A 12 27.43 -5.93 0.13
N LEU A 13 27.16 -5.10 1.14
CA LEU A 13 25.93 -4.28 1.19
C LEU A 13 25.76 -3.37 -0.05
N LEU A 14 26.85 -3.08 -0.77
CA LEU A 14 26.80 -2.32 -2.02
C LEU A 14 25.94 -3.00 -3.09
N VAL A 15 25.87 -4.34 -3.09
CA VAL A 15 25.02 -5.08 -4.04
C VAL A 15 23.55 -4.71 -3.86
N MET A 16 23.08 -4.62 -2.60
CA MET A 16 21.72 -4.15 -2.29
C MET A 16 21.50 -2.71 -2.75
N GLN A 17 22.45 -1.82 -2.42
CA GLN A 17 22.31 -0.39 -2.73
C GLN A 17 22.33 -0.12 -4.23
N TRP A 18 23.17 -0.83 -4.99
CA TRP A 18 23.23 -0.71 -6.45
C TRP A 18 21.98 -1.28 -7.12
N GLY A 19 21.38 -2.33 -6.55
CA GLY A 19 20.10 -2.87 -7.01
C GLY A 19 18.97 -1.83 -6.96
N GLN A 20 18.82 -1.13 -5.83
CA GLN A 20 17.84 -0.05 -5.70
C GLN A 20 18.15 1.12 -6.66
N PHE A 21 19.43 1.47 -6.83
CA PHE A 21 19.83 2.54 -7.75
C PHE A 21 19.40 2.22 -9.20
N LEU A 22 19.68 1.00 -9.68
CA LEU A 22 19.27 0.57 -11.01
C LEU A 22 17.75 0.49 -11.16
N ASP A 23 17.05 -0.03 -10.15
CA ASP A 23 15.58 -0.11 -10.15
C ASP A 23 14.94 1.28 -10.31
N HIS A 24 15.43 2.25 -9.53
CA HIS A 24 14.94 3.62 -9.55
C HIS A 24 15.33 4.40 -10.82
N ASP A 25 16.38 4.00 -11.54
CA ASP A 25 16.76 4.60 -12.83
C ASP A 25 15.91 4.05 -13.98
N LEU A 26 15.53 2.77 -13.92
CA LEU A 26 14.81 2.08 -15.00
C LEU A 26 13.30 2.19 -14.88
N THR A 27 12.75 2.09 -13.67
CA THR A 27 11.31 1.92 -13.49
C THR A 27 10.76 2.77 -12.35
N HIS A 28 9.57 3.31 -12.59
CA HIS A 28 8.76 3.92 -11.56
C HIS A 28 7.28 3.73 -11.93
N THR A 29 6.49 3.16 -11.02
CA THR A 29 5.05 2.97 -11.21
C THR A 29 4.31 3.93 -10.28
N PRO A 30 3.82 5.08 -10.78
CA PRO A 30 3.15 6.06 -9.95
C PRO A 30 1.81 5.52 -9.42
N GLU A 31 1.35 6.05 -8.29
CA GLU A 31 0.09 5.70 -7.63
C GLU A 31 -1.00 6.76 -7.85
N TYR A 32 -2.27 6.38 -7.65
CA TYR A 32 -3.37 7.35 -7.72
C TYR A 32 -3.25 8.40 -6.60
N ALA A 33 -3.46 9.66 -6.96
CA ALA A 33 -3.65 10.76 -6.02
C ALA A 33 -5.15 10.96 -5.72
N SER A 34 -5.46 11.55 -4.57
CA SER A 34 -6.78 12.12 -4.30
C SER A 34 -7.06 13.28 -5.24
N ASP A 35 -8.32 13.45 -5.61
CA ASP A 35 -8.81 14.61 -6.36
C ASP A 35 -9.69 15.44 -5.42
N ASP A 36 -9.03 16.14 -4.50
CA ASP A 36 -9.69 17.01 -3.53
C ASP A 36 -9.77 18.43 -4.12
N ASP A 37 -10.99 18.92 -4.37
CA ASP A 37 -11.24 20.27 -4.89
C ASP A 37 -10.49 20.63 -6.19
N GLY A 38 -10.18 19.65 -7.04
CA GLY A 38 -9.48 19.83 -8.31
C GLY A 38 -7.95 19.88 -8.20
N ASP A 39 -7.40 19.63 -7.01
CA ASP A 39 -5.97 19.43 -6.78
C ASP A 39 -5.65 17.94 -6.74
N SER A 40 -5.14 17.42 -7.86
CA SER A 40 -4.74 16.02 -8.01
C SER A 40 -3.32 15.73 -7.53
N THR A 41 -2.78 16.53 -6.60
CA THR A 41 -1.44 16.34 -6.03
C THR A 41 -1.45 15.76 -4.62
N ASN A 42 -2.62 15.74 -3.96
CA ASN A 42 -2.75 15.18 -2.63
C ASN A 42 -2.64 13.66 -2.66
N PRO A 43 -1.76 13.05 -1.84
CA PRO A 43 -1.71 11.59 -1.73
C PRO A 43 -3.07 11.05 -1.29
N MET A 44 -3.54 10.00 -1.96
CA MET A 44 -4.73 9.28 -1.52
C MET A 44 -4.43 8.65 -0.16
N GLU A 45 -5.35 8.74 0.82
CA GLU A 45 -5.18 8.16 2.15
C GLU A 45 -6.14 6.98 2.36
N CYS A 46 -5.58 5.78 2.52
CA CYS A 46 -6.32 4.52 2.59
C CYS A 46 -6.29 3.85 3.97
N CYS A 47 -5.43 4.30 4.86
CA CYS A 47 -5.26 3.73 6.19
C CYS A 47 -4.66 4.76 7.13
N GLU A 48 -5.54 5.57 7.71
CA GLU A 48 -5.13 6.66 8.58
C GLU A 48 -4.87 6.13 9.99
N PHE A 49 -3.65 6.30 10.50
CA PHE A 49 -3.24 5.84 11.84
C PHE A 49 -3.50 4.35 12.12
N GLY A 50 -3.47 3.50 11.08
CA GLY A 50 -3.75 2.07 11.23
C GLY A 50 -5.24 1.73 11.36
N ARG A 51 -6.12 2.70 11.09
CA ARG A 51 -7.57 2.55 11.07
C ARG A 51 -8.08 2.84 9.66
N MET A 52 -9.23 2.28 9.33
CA MET A 52 -9.92 2.59 8.08
C MET A 52 -10.44 4.03 8.12
N HIS A 53 -10.25 4.76 7.02
CA HIS A 53 -11.00 6.00 6.75
C HIS A 53 -12.50 5.62 6.75
N ASP A 54 -13.32 6.25 7.59
CA ASP A 54 -14.75 5.92 7.90
C ASP A 54 -15.05 4.96 9.08
N SER A 55 -14.10 4.62 9.96
CA SER A 55 -14.46 3.93 11.22
C SER A 55 -14.89 4.93 12.30
N THR A 56 -16.16 5.34 12.30
CA THR A 56 -16.78 6.17 13.36
C THR A 56 -17.10 5.40 14.67
N VAL A 57 -16.61 4.15 14.82
CA VAL A 57 -17.02 3.24 15.89
C VAL A 57 -15.81 2.71 16.66
N GLU A 58 -15.93 2.60 17.98
CA GLU A 58 -14.94 2.16 18.97
C GLU A 58 -14.30 0.77 18.73
N ASP A 59 -14.79 0.01 17.75
CA ASP A 59 -14.17 -1.23 17.28
C ASP A 59 -13.05 -0.92 16.28
N ASN A 60 -11.83 -0.80 16.81
CA ASN A 60 -10.65 -0.34 16.06
C ASN A 60 -10.30 -1.17 14.81
N CYS A 61 -10.75 -2.43 14.69
CA CYS A 61 -10.43 -3.34 13.59
C CYS A 61 -11.66 -3.98 12.92
N ARG A 62 -12.72 -3.22 12.63
CA ARG A 62 -13.84 -3.79 11.85
C ARG A 62 -13.39 -4.24 10.45
N PRO A 63 -13.98 -5.32 9.91
CA PRO A 63 -13.69 -5.76 8.55
C PRO A 63 -14.00 -4.65 7.55
N ILE A 64 -13.11 -4.51 6.57
CA ILE A 64 -13.14 -3.45 5.56
C ILE A 64 -14.45 -3.55 4.79
N ASN A 65 -15.26 -2.49 4.83
CA ASN A 65 -16.37 -2.37 3.89
C ASN A 65 -15.84 -1.83 2.57
N VAL A 66 -15.31 -2.72 1.73
CA VAL A 66 -14.65 -2.38 0.46
C VAL A 66 -15.56 -1.58 -0.47
N SER A 67 -16.90 -1.66 -0.32
CA SER A 67 -17.83 -0.94 -1.20
C SER A 67 -17.92 0.57 -0.93
N THR A 68 -17.39 1.08 0.18
CA THR A 68 -17.37 2.52 0.48
C THR A 68 -16.04 3.19 0.17
N LEU A 69 -15.00 2.40 -0.14
CA LEU A 69 -13.68 2.90 -0.50
C LEU A 69 -13.62 3.29 -1.97
N ASP A 70 -12.77 4.26 -2.30
CA ASP A 70 -12.37 4.52 -3.68
C ASP A 70 -11.86 3.23 -4.34
N ASP A 71 -12.10 3.07 -5.64
CA ASP A 71 -11.71 1.89 -6.39
C ASP A 71 -10.19 1.66 -6.47
N ASN A 72 -9.41 2.71 -6.23
CA ASN A 72 -7.95 2.66 -6.17
C ASN A 72 -7.45 2.45 -4.75
N CYS A 73 -8.32 2.61 -3.75
CA CYS A 73 -7.97 2.40 -2.36
C CYS A 73 -8.08 0.92 -1.98
N ARG A 74 -6.94 0.28 -1.70
CA ARG A 74 -6.87 -1.17 -1.42
C ARG A 74 -6.00 -1.47 -0.19
N PRO A 75 -6.39 -0.97 1.00
CA PRO A 75 -5.58 -1.14 2.20
C PRO A 75 -5.37 -2.63 2.53
N ILE A 76 -4.19 -2.93 3.06
CA ILE A 76 -3.81 -4.28 3.47
C ILE A 76 -4.42 -4.54 4.85
N ASP A 77 -5.30 -5.54 4.96
CA ASP A 77 -5.87 -5.95 6.25
C ASP A 77 -4.83 -6.67 7.10
N VAL A 78 -4.51 -6.10 8.27
CA VAL A 78 -3.62 -6.68 9.28
C VAL A 78 -4.31 -6.86 10.63
N SER A 79 -5.65 -6.79 10.65
CA SER A 79 -6.46 -6.96 11.87
C SER A 79 -6.21 -8.29 12.59
N ASN A 80 -5.80 -9.32 11.84
CA ASN A 80 -5.50 -10.65 12.34
C ASN A 80 -4.00 -10.90 12.60
N ASP A 81 -3.13 -9.92 12.35
CA ASP A 81 -1.70 -10.05 12.62
C ASP A 81 -1.37 -9.68 14.09
N PRO A 82 -0.74 -10.57 14.88
CA PRO A 82 -0.45 -10.30 16.29
C PRO A 82 0.47 -9.10 16.54
N ILE A 83 1.41 -8.83 15.63
CA ILE A 83 2.38 -7.73 15.74
C ILE A 83 1.66 -6.41 15.50
N PHE A 84 0.90 -6.31 14.41
CA PHE A 84 0.20 -5.08 14.06
C PHE A 84 -0.99 -4.80 14.98
N ARG A 85 -1.77 -5.83 15.34
CA ARG A 85 -2.86 -5.70 16.31
C ARG A 85 -2.35 -5.29 17.69
N GLY A 86 -1.20 -5.80 18.11
CA GLY A 86 -0.53 -5.39 19.36
C GLY A 86 -0.16 -3.90 19.37
N ALA A 87 0.09 -3.31 18.19
CA ALA A 87 0.33 -1.89 18.00
C ALA A 87 -0.95 -1.06 17.73
N GLY A 88 -2.14 -1.66 17.86
CA GLY A 88 -3.42 -0.99 17.60
C GLY A 88 -3.67 -0.69 16.11
N ARG A 89 -2.97 -1.40 15.20
CA ARG A 89 -3.10 -1.26 13.76
C ARG A 89 -3.91 -2.41 13.17
N CYS A 90 -4.81 -2.07 12.28
CA CYS A 90 -5.71 -3.01 11.62
C CYS A 90 -5.56 -2.96 10.10
N CYS A 91 -4.83 -1.97 9.59
CA CYS A 91 -4.47 -1.88 8.20
C CYS A 91 -3.05 -1.35 7.96
N MET A 92 -2.60 -1.51 6.72
CA MET A 92 -1.49 -0.75 6.15
C MET A 92 -1.96 -0.03 4.89
N HIS A 93 -1.41 1.16 4.68
CA HIS A 93 -1.69 2.02 3.55
C HIS A 93 -1.29 1.36 2.24
N PHE A 94 -2.19 1.31 1.25
CA PHE A 94 -1.91 0.84 -0.10
C PHE A 94 -2.91 1.40 -1.11
N VAL A 95 -2.38 2.01 -2.16
CA VAL A 95 -3.12 2.58 -3.29
C VAL A 95 -2.70 1.84 -4.57
N ARG A 96 -3.64 1.63 -5.48
CA ARG A 96 -3.37 1.02 -6.77
C ARG A 96 -2.42 1.90 -7.60
N SER A 97 -1.62 1.26 -8.43
CA SER A 97 -0.85 1.92 -9.48
C SER A 97 -1.74 2.64 -10.49
N LEU A 98 -1.31 3.80 -10.97
CA LEU A 98 -1.95 4.50 -12.09
C LEU A 98 -1.97 3.61 -13.33
N VAL A 99 -3.11 3.59 -14.01
CA VAL A 99 -3.26 2.87 -15.28
C VAL A 99 -2.81 3.77 -16.43
N ALA A 100 -2.12 3.17 -17.41
CA ALA A 100 -1.58 3.90 -18.56
C ALA A 100 -2.67 4.53 -19.46
N SER A 101 -3.89 3.99 -19.45
CA SER A 101 -5.02 4.53 -20.22
C SER A 101 -6.32 4.42 -19.42
N LYS A 102 -6.93 5.57 -19.11
CA LYS A 102 -8.23 5.64 -18.44
C LYS A 102 -9.34 5.35 -19.47
N GLY A 103 -10.18 4.34 -19.23
CA GLY A 103 -11.35 4.02 -20.07
C GLY A 103 -11.13 2.99 -21.18
N CYS A 104 -9.96 2.37 -21.28
CA CYS A 104 -9.74 1.26 -22.22
C CYS A 104 -10.12 -0.08 -21.56
N LEU A 105 -11.35 -0.55 -21.78
CA LEU A 105 -11.75 -1.92 -21.46
C LEU A 105 -11.25 -2.87 -22.56
N THR A 106 -9.98 -3.23 -22.55
CA THR A 106 -9.48 -4.34 -23.38
C THR A 106 -8.81 -5.37 -22.50
N GLY A 107 -9.62 -6.34 -22.06
CA GLY A 107 -9.23 -7.45 -21.20
C GLY A 107 -10.27 -8.57 -21.07
N SER A 108 -11.33 -8.61 -21.90
CA SER A 108 -12.11 -9.85 -22.07
C SER A 108 -11.50 -10.65 -23.22
N LEU A 109 -10.51 -11.47 -22.92
CA LEU A 109 -10.19 -12.64 -23.73
C LEU A 109 -10.78 -13.86 -23.00
N GLY A 110 -11.92 -14.34 -23.51
CA GLY A 110 -12.58 -15.58 -23.06
C GLY A 110 -13.88 -15.34 -22.32
#